data_AF-A0A1Y1CJJ8-F1
#
_entry.id   AF-A0A1Y1CJJ8-F1
#
_cell.length_a   1.000
_cell.length_b   1.000
_cell.length_c   1.000
_cell.angle_alpha   90.00
_cell.angle_beta   90.00
_cell.angle_gamma   90.00
#
_symmetry.space_group_name_H-M   'P 1'
#
loop_
_entity.id
_entity.type
_entity.pdbx_description
1 polymer ?
#
loop_
_entity_poly.entity_id
_entity_poly.type
_entity_poly.pdbx_seq_one_letter_code
_entity_poly.pdbx_strand_id
1 'polypeptide(L)'
;MKEAFQINKIYSIILLLAGLIGFTARYLEVGDWQFTALIPAFFGLILFFCTTGIQKENAAIGHVAALVTSLLIVMSVVMLTKGIFGDAGWGRKQWIFLIIIAGGIWSLRSQILYFKAQRKRKANQAKS
;
A
#
# COMPACT_ATOMS: atom_id res chain seq x y z
N MET A 1 13.18 2.35 12.94
CA MET A 1 13.46 3.12 11.69
C MET A 1 13.62 2.18 10.50
N LYS A 2 14.52 1.18 10.57
CA LYS A 2 14.68 0.16 9.52
C LYS A 2 13.40 -0.61 9.22
N GLU A 3 12.59 -0.89 10.24
CA GLU A 3 11.32 -1.62 10.08
C GLU A 3 10.31 -0.90 9.17
N ALA A 4 10.00 0.37 9.40
CA ALA A 4 9.04 1.12 8.57
C ALA A 4 9.52 1.24 7.12
N PHE A 5 10.82 1.41 6.92
CA PHE A 5 11.44 1.39 5.59
C PHE A 5 11.29 0.03 4.90
N GLN A 6 11.68 -1.05 5.58
CA GLN A 6 11.59 -2.42 5.06
C GLN A 6 10.15 -2.82 4.77
N ILE A 7 9.23 -2.51 5.67
CA ILE A 7 7.80 -2.81 5.52
C ILE A 7 7.22 -2.04 4.34
N ASN A 8 7.49 -0.74 4.20
CA ASN A 8 6.98 0.05 3.08
C ASN A 8 7.55 -0.45 1.74
N LYS A 9 8.81 -0.91 1.72
CA LYS A 9 9.46 -1.51 0.54
C LYS A 9 8.86 -2.87 0.19
N ILE A 10 8.60 -3.73 1.18
CA ILE A 10 7.95 -5.02 0.95
C ILE A 10 6.53 -4.79 0.43
N TYR A 11 5.79 -3.87 1.05
CA TYR A 11 4.43 -3.57 0.64
C TYR A 11 4.35 -2.99 -0.77
N SER A 12 5.27 -2.10 -1.16
CA SER A 12 5.31 -1.60 -2.54
C SER A 12 5.60 -2.68 -3.57
N ILE A 13 6.47 -3.65 -3.25
CA ILE A 13 6.73 -4.81 -4.11
C ILE A 13 5.48 -5.71 -4.21
N ILE A 14 4.78 -5.96 -3.10
CA ILE A 14 3.53 -6.73 -3.10
C ILE A 14 2.49 -6.06 -4.00
N LEU A 15 2.35 -4.73 -3.93
CA LEU A 15 1.44 -3.96 -4.77
C LEU A 15 1.79 -4.05 -6.27
N LEU A 16 3.08 -3.97 -6.61
CA LEU A 16 3.57 -4.15 -7.98
C LEU A 16 3.21 -5.54 -8.52
N LEU A 17 3.52 -6.59 -7.75
CA LEU A 17 3.21 -7.97 -8.14
C LEU A 17 1.70 -8.20 -8.23
N ALA A 18 0.92 -7.72 -7.26
CA ALA A 18 -0.53 -7.88 -7.25
C ALA A 18 -1.20 -7.21 -8.47
N GLY A 19 -0.76 -6.01 -8.85
CA GLY A 19 -1.28 -5.33 -10.04
C GLY A 19 -0.91 -6.04 -11.34
N LEU A 20 0.34 -6.50 -11.47
CA LEU A 20 0.78 -7.28 -12.64
C LEU A 20 0.05 -8.61 -12.76
N ILE A 21 -0.08 -9.36 -11.65
CA ILE A 21 -0.84 -10.63 -11.61
C ILE A 21 -2.31 -10.38 -11.95
N GLY A 22 -2.92 -9.33 -11.38
CA GLY A 22 -4.31 -8.97 -11.68
C GLY A 22 -4.53 -8.69 -13.17
N PHE A 23 -3.58 -7.99 -13.80
CA PHE A 23 -3.62 -7.66 -15.22
C PHE A 23 -3.43 -8.88 -16.12
N THR A 24 -2.37 -9.66 -15.91
CA THR A 24 -2.07 -10.82 -16.75
C THR A 24 -3.12 -11.92 -16.58
N ALA A 25 -3.56 -12.19 -15.36
CA ALA A 25 -4.55 -13.23 -15.11
C ALA A 25 -5.93 -12.87 -15.69
N ARG A 26 -6.28 -11.58 -15.75
CA ARG A 26 -7.50 -11.12 -16.43
C ARG A 26 -7.43 -11.37 -17.95
N TYR A 27 -6.29 -11.06 -18.56
CA TYR A 27 -6.07 -11.30 -19.98
C TYR A 27 -6.12 -12.80 -20.32
N LEU A 28 -5.51 -13.66 -19.48
CA LEU A 28 -5.50 -15.11 -19.73
C LEU A 28 -6.88 -15.78 -19.59
N GLU A 29 -7.75 -15.28 -18.70
CA GLU A 29 -9.07 -15.88 -18.48
C GLU A 29 -10.15 -15.36 -19.43
N VAL A 30 -10.09 -14.07 -19.79
CA VAL A 30 -11.20 -13.39 -20.48
C VAL A 30 -10.76 -12.76 -21.81
N GLY A 31 -9.46 -12.79 -22.13
CA GLY A 31 -8.91 -12.19 -23.37
C GLY A 31 -8.94 -10.65 -23.39
N ASP A 32 -9.28 -10.02 -22.27
CA ASP A 32 -9.53 -8.58 -22.16
C ASP A 32 -8.43 -7.86 -21.38
N TRP A 33 -7.96 -6.74 -21.94
CA TRP A 33 -6.91 -5.90 -21.36
C TRP A 33 -7.52 -4.85 -20.42
N GLN A 34 -7.59 -5.17 -19.13
CA GLN A 34 -8.07 -4.22 -18.12
C GLN A 34 -6.95 -3.43 -17.46
N PHE A 35 -6.63 -2.27 -18.03
CA PHE A 35 -5.60 -1.37 -17.50
C PHE A 35 -5.87 -0.88 -16.07
N THR A 36 -7.12 -0.87 -15.62
CA THR A 36 -7.49 -0.54 -14.23
C THR A 36 -6.90 -1.51 -13.20
N ALA A 37 -6.53 -2.73 -13.61
CA ALA A 37 -5.83 -3.69 -12.75
C ALA A 37 -4.38 -3.26 -12.42
N LEU A 38 -3.80 -2.30 -13.16
CA LEU A 38 -2.47 -1.74 -12.86
C LEU A 38 -2.49 -0.67 -11.77
N ILE A 39 -3.67 -0.21 -11.30
CA ILE A 39 -3.77 0.82 -10.26
C ILE A 39 -2.96 0.44 -9.00
N PRO A 40 -3.05 -0.79 -8.44
CA PRO A 40 -2.21 -1.21 -7.33
C PRO A 40 -0.71 -1.11 -7.67
N ALA A 41 -0.30 -1.51 -8.87
CA ALA A 41 1.10 -1.46 -9.29
C ALA A 41 1.62 -0.01 -9.40
N PHE A 42 0.79 0.90 -9.94
CA PHE A 42 1.12 2.33 -10.01
C PHE A 42 1.34 2.92 -8.61
N PHE A 43 0.45 2.65 -7.65
CA PHE A 43 0.64 3.08 -6.27
C PHE A 43 1.82 2.38 -5.58
N GLY A 44 2.09 1.13 -5.92
CA GLY A 44 3.29 0.41 -5.50
C GLY A 44 4.57 1.15 -5.92
N LEU A 45 4.64 1.61 -7.17
CA LEU A 45 5.76 2.39 -7.67
C LEU A 45 5.94 3.71 -6.89
N ILE A 46 4.85 4.45 -6.66
CA ILE A 46 4.88 5.69 -5.86
C ILE A 46 5.41 5.41 -4.45
N LEU A 47 4.86 4.40 -3.77
CA LEU A 47 5.29 4.02 -2.43
C LEU A 47 6.74 3.57 -2.40
N PHE A 48 7.23 2.89 -3.45
CA PHE A 48 8.63 2.53 -3.59
C PHE A 48 9.53 3.77 -3.60
N PHE A 49 9.21 4.81 -4.39
CA PHE A 49 9.97 6.07 -4.34
C PHE A 49 9.86 6.78 -2.97
N CYS A 50 8.69 6.70 -2.32
CA CYS A 50 8.54 7.24 -0.97
C CYS A 50 9.41 6.52 0.07
N THR A 51 9.79 5.24 -0.14
CA THR A 51 10.69 4.54 0.80
C THR A 51 12.00 5.27 1.00
N THR A 52 12.59 5.81 -0.07
CA THR A 52 13.84 6.58 0.00
C THR A 52 13.66 7.87 0.80
N GLY A 53 12.50 8.52 0.71
CA GLY A 53 12.18 9.69 1.52
C GLY A 53 11.98 9.38 3.01
N ILE A 54 11.37 8.22 3.33
CA ILE A 54 11.27 7.72 4.72
C ILE A 54 12.67 7.42 5.29
N GLN A 55 13.56 6.84 4.48
CA GLN A 55 14.94 6.57 4.89
C GLN A 55 15.72 7.87 5.19
N LYS A 56 15.48 8.94 4.44
CA LYS A 56 16.11 10.26 4.64
C LYS A 56 15.47 11.08 5.76
N GLU A 57 14.63 10.46 6.61
CA GLU A 57 13.89 11.10 7.71
C GLU A 57 13.01 12.30 7.32
N ASN A 58 12.62 12.42 6.04
CA ASN A 58 11.80 13.55 5.58
C ASN A 58 10.33 13.38 6.03
N ALA A 59 9.88 14.26 6.93
CA ALA A 59 8.54 14.23 7.52
C ALA A 59 7.42 14.39 6.48
N ALA A 60 7.65 15.21 5.43
CA ALA A 60 6.68 15.45 4.38
C ALA A 60 6.46 14.19 3.53
N ILE A 61 7.55 13.56 3.08
CA ILE A 61 7.47 12.34 2.25
C ILE A 61 6.86 11.19 3.05
N GLY A 62 7.18 11.08 4.35
CA GLY A 62 6.51 10.12 5.23
C GLY A 62 4.99 10.32 5.26
N HIS A 63 4.51 11.55 5.43
CA HIS A 63 3.07 11.85 5.45
C HIS A 63 2.40 11.54 4.12
N VAL A 64 3.04 11.90 3.00
CA VAL A 64 2.55 11.55 1.66
C VAL A 64 2.43 10.03 1.52
N ALA A 65 3.43 9.26 1.96
CA ALA A 65 3.38 7.80 1.92
C ALA A 65 2.20 7.26 2.74
N ALA A 66 1.94 7.81 3.92
CA ALA A 66 0.82 7.41 4.77
C ALA A 66 -0.55 7.77 4.18
N LEU A 67 -0.67 8.95 3.56
CA LEU A 67 -1.87 9.34 2.83
C LEU A 67 -2.14 8.41 1.64
N VAL A 68 -1.10 8.11 0.85
CA VAL A 68 -1.20 7.20 -0.29
C VAL A 68 -1.62 5.80 0.16
N THR A 69 -0.98 5.23 1.19
CA THR A 69 -1.37 3.92 1.74
C THR A 69 -2.81 3.94 2.24
N SER A 70 -3.23 5.00 2.95
CA SER A 70 -4.58 5.10 3.50
C SER A 70 -5.64 5.17 2.40
N LEU A 71 -5.39 5.97 1.35
CA LEU A 71 -6.26 6.05 0.18
C LEU A 71 -6.42 4.69 -0.50
N LEU A 72 -5.31 3.95 -0.65
CA LEU A 72 -5.27 2.61 -1.24
C LEU A 72 -6.12 1.61 -0.46
N ILE A 73 -6.03 1.64 0.87
CA ILE A 73 -6.85 0.77 1.74
C ILE A 73 -8.33 1.10 1.56
N VAL A 74 -8.72 2.38 1.62
CA VAL A 74 -10.12 2.81 1.46
C VAL A 74 -10.67 2.38 0.11
N MET A 75 -9.94 2.63 -0.98
CA MET A 75 -10.35 2.19 -2.32
C MET A 75 -10.47 0.66 -2.42
N SER A 76 -9.54 -0.08 -1.84
CA SER A 76 -9.57 -1.54 -1.85
C SER A 76 -10.73 -2.10 -1.05
N VAL A 77 -11.07 -1.49 0.09
CA VAL A 77 -12.24 -1.87 0.90
C VAL A 77 -13.52 -1.62 0.11
N VAL A 78 -13.69 -0.44 -0.51
CA VAL A 78 -14.88 -0.14 -1.32
C VAL A 78 -15.04 -1.13 -2.48
N MET A 79 -13.95 -1.46 -3.17
CA MET A 79 -13.97 -2.44 -4.27
C MET A 79 -14.27 -3.85 -3.79
N LEU A 80 -13.70 -4.26 -2.64
CA LEU A 80 -13.99 -5.55 -2.03
C LEU A 80 -15.47 -5.66 -1.64
N THR A 81 -16.02 -4.62 -1.01
CA THR A 81 -17.43 -4.56 -0.62
C THR A 81 -18.34 -4.69 -1.85
N LYS A 82 -18.06 -3.95 -2.93
CA LYS A 82 -18.79 -4.08 -4.20
C LYS A 82 -18.72 -5.51 -4.77
N GLY A 83 -17.55 -6.14 -4.73
CA GLY A 83 -17.36 -7.52 -5.19
C GLY A 83 -18.10 -8.55 -4.34
N ILE A 84 -18.18 -8.36 -3.02
CA ILE A 84 -18.91 -9.29 -2.12
C ILE A 84 -20.42 -9.19 -2.31
N PHE A 85 -20.96 -7.98 -2.52
CA PHE A 85 -22.41 -7.80 -2.69
C PHE A 85 -22.89 -7.95 -4.14
N GLY A 86 -21.99 -7.81 -5.12
CA GLY A 86 -22.33 -7.83 -6.55
C GLY A 86 -22.04 -9.15 -7.26
N ASP A 87 -21.03 -9.91 -6.85
CA ASP A 87 -20.67 -11.20 -7.46
C ASP A 87 -21.08 -12.36 -6.53
N ALA A 88 -21.77 -13.37 -7.06
CA ALA A 88 -22.26 -14.52 -6.29
C ALA A 88 -21.16 -15.50 -5.79
N GLY A 89 -19.88 -15.19 -6.03
CA GLY A 89 -18.77 -16.10 -5.77
C GLY A 89 -17.50 -15.40 -5.27
N TRP A 90 -16.85 -16.03 -4.29
CA TRP A 90 -15.54 -15.62 -3.82
C TRP A 90 -14.46 -16.10 -4.79
N GLY A 91 -13.87 -15.16 -5.54
CA GLY A 91 -12.86 -15.42 -6.56
C GLY A 91 -11.52 -14.75 -6.29
N ARG A 92 -10.64 -14.80 -7.31
CA ARG A 92 -9.27 -14.23 -7.25
C ARG A 92 -9.28 -12.74 -6.86
N LYS A 93 -10.25 -11.96 -7.36
CA LYS A 93 -10.33 -10.52 -7.12
C LYS A 93 -10.45 -10.21 -5.62
N GLN A 94 -11.32 -10.92 -4.88
CA GLN A 94 -11.46 -10.73 -3.43
C GLN A 94 -10.16 -11.05 -2.69
N TRP A 95 -9.47 -12.14 -3.05
CA TRP A 95 -8.17 -12.50 -2.45
C TRP A 95 -7.11 -11.43 -2.67
N ILE A 96 -6.99 -10.89 -3.88
CA ILE A 96 -6.03 -9.82 -4.19
C ILE A 96 -6.34 -8.58 -3.33
N PHE A 97 -7.61 -8.16 -3.25
CA PHE A 97 -7.98 -7.00 -2.43
C PHE A 97 -7.71 -7.22 -0.94
N LEU A 98 -7.95 -8.42 -0.40
CA LEU A 98 -7.62 -8.74 0.99
C LEU A 98 -6.12 -8.66 1.28
N ILE A 99 -5.28 -9.17 0.38
CA ILE A 99 -3.82 -9.07 0.52
C ILE A 99 -3.39 -7.60 0.52
N ILE A 100 -3.96 -6.79 -0.37
CA ILE A 100 -3.69 -5.35 -0.45
C ILE A 100 -4.11 -4.63 0.85
N ILE A 101 -5.29 -4.95 1.38
CA ILE A 101 -5.81 -4.35 2.63
C ILE A 101 -4.95 -4.78 3.82
N ALA A 102 -4.70 -6.07 3.99
CA ALA A 102 -3.91 -6.59 5.11
C ALA A 102 -2.49 -6.04 5.11
N GLY A 103 -1.82 -6.04 3.95
CA GLY A 103 -0.50 -5.44 3.78
C GLY A 103 -0.53 -3.92 4.01
N GLY A 104 -1.61 -3.25 3.60
CA GLY A 104 -1.80 -1.81 3.77
C GLY A 104 -1.92 -1.43 5.24
N ILE A 105 -2.74 -2.15 6.00
CA ILE A 105 -2.89 -1.95 7.45
C ILE A 105 -1.55 -2.15 8.15
N TRP A 106 -0.80 -3.19 7.76
CA TRP A 106 0.53 -3.45 8.30
C TRP A 106 1.51 -2.31 7.99
N SER A 107 1.53 -1.84 6.75
CA SER A 107 2.36 -0.71 6.31
C SER A 107 2.01 0.58 7.04
N LEU A 108 0.72 0.91 7.12
CA LEU A 108 0.23 2.12 7.80
C LEU A 108 0.57 2.12 9.28
N ARG A 109 0.42 0.99 9.97
CA ARG A 109 0.83 0.84 11.38
C ARG A 109 2.32 1.18 11.55
N SER A 110 3.17 0.69 10.65
CA SER A 110 4.61 0.97 10.69
C SER A 110 4.93 2.46 10.48
N GLN A 111 4.21 3.13 9.57
CA GLN A 111 4.36 4.56 9.29
C GLN A 111 3.90 5.42 10.48
N ILE A 112 2.82 5.05 11.16
CA ILE A 112 2.36 5.74 12.38
C ILE A 112 3.39 5.62 13.51
N LEU A 113 3.96 4.43 13.70
CA LEU A 113 5.02 4.21 14.69
C LEU A 113 6.26 5.05 14.38
N TYR A 114 6.61 5.16 13.09
CA TYR A 114 7.67 6.05 12.62
C TYR A 114 7.42 7.52 13.01
N PHE A 115 6.22 8.07 12.79
CA PHE A 115 5.92 9.45 13.20
C PHE A 115 5.93 9.66 14.72
N LYS A 116 5.45 8.68 15.50
CA LYS A 116 5.56 8.73 16.97
C LYS A 116 7.01 8.77 17.42
N ALA A 117 7.88 7.95 16.82
CA ALA A 117 9.31 7.94 17.11
C ALA A 117 9.98 9.27 16.72
N GLN A 118 9.63 9.83 15.55
CA GLN A 118 10.16 11.11 15.09
C GLN A 118 9.80 12.26 16.05
N ARG A 119 8.56 12.31 16.55
CA ARG A 119 8.13 13.32 17.54
C ARG A 119 8.88 13.19 18.86
N LYS A 120 9.07 11.97 19.37
CA LYS A 120 9.84 11.73 20.60
C LYS A 120 11.30 12.21 20.49
N ARG A 121 11.94 12.01 19.34
CA ARG A 121 13.34 12.48 19.12
C ARG A 121 13.44 13.99 19.12
N LYS A 122 12.52 14.68 18.42
CA LYS A 122 12.47 16.16 18.43
C LYS A 122 12.27 16.71 19.85
N ALA A 123 11.42 16.08 20.65
CA ALA A 123 11.20 16.48 22.05
C ALA A 123 12.43 16.26 22.94
N ASN A 124 13.20 15.19 22.73
CA ASN A 124 14.43 14.94 23.49
C ASN A 124 15.57 15.89 23.08
N GLN A 125 15.67 16.24 21.79
CA GLN A 125 16.66 17.22 21.31
C GLN A 125 16.40 18.62 21.84
N ALA A 126 15.14 19.02 22.05
CA ALA A 126 14.79 20.31 22.64
C ALA A 126 15.02 20.38 24.18
N LYS A 127 15.32 19.25 24.83
CA LYS A 127 15.62 19.16 26.27
C LYS A 127 17.11 18.99 26.58
N SER A 128 17.94 18.80 25.55
CA SER A 128 19.40 18.74 25.63
C SER A 128 20.01 20.08 25.27
#